data_AF-A0A7J6AAL4-F1
#
_entry.id   AF-A0A7J6AAL4-F1
#
_cell.length_a   1.000
_cell.length_b   1.000
_cell.length_c   1.000
_cell.angle_alpha   90.00
_cell.angle_beta   90.00
_cell.angle_gamma   90.00
#
_symmetry.space_group_name_H-M   'P 1'
#
loop_
_entity.id
_entity.type
_entity.pdbx_description
1 polymer ?
#
loop_
_entity_poly.entity_id
_entity_poly.type
_entity_poly.pdbx_seq_one_letter_code
_entity_poly.pdbx_strand_id
1 'polypeptide(L)'
;MRAADVLCAQLDCGSAVTVVEVDWFGEGSGHIWADVFDCQGKETHLSQCNISSWSRAACSHEHDAGVICNGSSVAFHEGRVRLSG
;
A
#
# COMPACT_ATOMS: atom_id res chain seq x y z
N MET A 1 0.25 -8.34 4.66
CA MET A 1 1.10 -8.59 3.46
C MET A 1 0.29 -8.86 2.19
N ARG A 2 -0.55 -9.91 2.11
CA ARG A 2 -1.28 -10.22 0.85
C ARG A 2 -2.09 -9.07 0.26
N ALA A 3 -2.81 -8.32 1.09
CA ALA A 3 -3.53 -7.13 0.64
C ALA A 3 -2.62 -6.03 0.08
N ALA A 4 -1.44 -5.85 0.68
CA ALA A 4 -0.46 -4.89 0.20
C ALA A 4 0.12 -5.30 -1.17
N ASP A 5 0.37 -6.60 -1.39
CA ASP A 5 0.80 -7.11 -2.69
C ASP A 5 -0.26 -6.90 -3.77
N VAL A 6 -1.53 -7.17 -3.45
CA VAL A 6 -2.66 -6.88 -4.35
C VAL A 6 -2.71 -5.39 -4.69
N LEU A 7 -2.55 -4.50 -3.70
CA LEU A 7 -2.56 -3.06 -3.92
C LEU A 7 -1.37 -2.58 -4.77
N CYS A 8 -0.16 -3.02 -4.48
CA CYS A 8 1.03 -2.65 -5.24
C CYS A 8 0.95 -3.15 -6.70
N ALA A 9 0.42 -4.35 -6.91
CA ALA A 9 0.16 -4.87 -8.26
C ALA A 9 -0.97 -4.10 -8.97
N GLN A 10 -2.05 -3.77 -8.27
CA GLN A 10 -3.18 -2.97 -8.78
C GLN A 10 -2.72 -1.59 -9.27
N LEU A 11 -1.73 -0.99 -8.60
CA LEU A 11 -1.13 0.32 -8.95
C LEU A 11 0.05 0.21 -9.92
N ASP A 12 0.35 -0.97 -10.45
CA ASP A 12 1.51 -1.23 -11.32
C ASP A 12 2.85 -0.75 -10.72
N CYS A 13 3.01 -0.97 -9.40
CA CYS A 13 4.18 -0.57 -8.61
C CYS A 13 5.02 -1.78 -8.13
N GLY A 14 4.82 -2.95 -8.74
CA GLY A 14 5.48 -4.20 -8.37
C GLY A 14 4.87 -4.86 -7.12
N SER A 15 5.71 -5.47 -6.29
CA SER A 15 5.30 -6.16 -5.05
C SER A 15 5.45 -5.26 -3.82
N ALA A 16 4.72 -5.58 -2.74
CA ALA A 16 4.85 -4.86 -1.49
C ALA A 16 6.19 -5.20 -0.81
N VAL A 17 6.88 -4.16 -0.35
CA VAL A 17 8.11 -4.28 0.45
C VAL A 17 7.75 -4.31 1.93
N THR A 18 6.90 -3.38 2.36
CA THR A 18 6.43 -3.33 3.74
C THR A 18 5.06 -2.67 3.85
N VAL A 19 4.35 -3.02 4.91
CA VAL A 19 3.20 -2.26 5.41
C VAL A 19 3.71 -1.36 6.54
N VAL A 20 3.26 -0.11 6.56
CA VAL A 20 3.50 0.82 7.66
C VAL A 20 2.15 1.14 8.30
N GLU A 21 2.15 1.30 9.62
CA GLU A 21 0.96 1.60 10.41
C GLU A 21 1.21 2.90 11.19
N VAL A 22 0.17 3.43 11.82
CA VAL A 22 0.22 4.65 12.64
C VAL A 22 0.60 5.85 11.78
N ASP A 23 -0.37 6.28 10.94
CA ASP A 23 -0.36 7.54 10.19
C ASP A 23 0.98 7.93 9.54
N TRP A 24 1.77 6.95 9.12
CA TRP A 24 3.16 7.16 8.68
C TRP A 24 3.28 8.17 7.53
N PHE A 25 2.27 8.20 6.66
CA PHE A 25 2.16 9.13 5.53
C PHE A 25 1.26 10.34 5.82
N GLY A 26 0.86 10.51 7.08
CA GLY A 26 -0.18 11.42 7.54
C GLY A 26 -1.55 10.74 7.63
N GLU A 27 -2.41 11.32 8.45
CA GLU A 27 -3.81 10.92 8.60
C GLU A 27 -4.61 11.21 7.32
N GLY A 28 -5.44 10.25 6.94
CA GLY A 28 -6.47 10.45 5.92
C GLY A 28 -7.58 11.39 6.39
N SER A 29 -8.53 11.63 5.49
CA SER A 29 -9.75 12.37 5.82
C SER A 29 -10.94 11.72 5.15
N GLY A 30 -12.07 11.66 5.86
CA GLY A 30 -13.34 11.17 5.33
C GLY A 30 -13.75 9.82 5.91
N HIS A 31 -14.42 8.99 5.10
CA HIS A 31 -14.90 7.70 5.56
C HIS A 31 -13.79 6.65 5.49
N ILE A 32 -13.57 5.94 6.60
CA ILE A 32 -12.70 4.76 6.63
C ILE A 32 -13.50 3.58 6.07
N TRP A 33 -13.10 3.10 4.90
CA TRP A 33 -13.88 2.14 4.10
C TRP A 33 -13.79 0.69 4.57
N ALA A 34 -12.65 0.30 5.15
CA ALA A 34 -12.42 -1.08 5.56
C ALA A 34 -11.45 -1.11 6.75
N ASP A 35 -11.67 -2.12 7.60
CA ASP A 35 -10.87 -2.39 8.78
C ASP A 35 -9.70 -3.32 8.39
N VAL A 36 -10.02 -4.52 7.89
CA VAL A 36 -9.03 -5.52 7.47
C VAL A 36 -9.42 -6.19 6.15
N PHE A 37 -8.56 -6.04 5.14
CA PHE A 37 -8.62 -6.80 3.89
C PHE A 37 -8.02 -8.19 4.06
N ASP A 38 -8.87 -9.23 3.98
CA ASP A 38 -8.47 -10.64 4.01
C ASP A 38 -8.31 -11.17 2.58
N CYS A 39 -7.23 -10.73 1.92
CA CYS A 39 -6.90 -11.15 0.57
C CYS A 39 -6.21 -12.52 0.55
N GLN A 40 -6.52 -13.32 -0.47
CA GLN A 40 -5.82 -14.57 -0.80
C GLN A 40 -4.51 -14.33 -1.56
N GLY A 41 -4.29 -13.13 -2.10
CA GLY A 41 -3.11 -12.74 -2.87
C GLY A 41 -3.20 -13.07 -4.36
N LYS A 42 -4.41 -13.40 -4.85
CA LYS A 42 -4.69 -13.70 -6.27
C LYS A 42 -5.64 -12.69 -6.90
N GLU A 43 -6.19 -11.81 -6.07
CA GLU A 43 -7.08 -10.74 -6.45
C GLU A 43 -6.34 -9.72 -7.31
N THR A 44 -7.05 -9.11 -8.25
CA THR A 44 -6.50 -8.02 -9.07
C THR A 44 -6.70 -6.65 -8.45
N HIS A 45 -7.68 -6.53 -7.55
CA HIS A 45 -8.05 -5.30 -6.87
C HIS A 45 -8.39 -5.58 -5.41
N LEU A 46 -8.11 -4.63 -4.52
CA LEU A 46 -8.47 -4.75 -3.10
C LEU A 46 -9.96 -4.99 -2.86
N SER A 47 -10.83 -4.44 -3.71
CA SER A 47 -12.29 -4.61 -3.63
C SER A 47 -12.78 -6.04 -3.86
N GLN A 48 -11.92 -6.93 -4.39
CA GLN A 48 -12.22 -8.35 -4.59
C GLN A 48 -11.84 -9.20 -3.37
N CYS A 49 -11.10 -8.63 -2.42
CA CYS A 49 -10.76 -9.32 -1.19
C CYS A 49 -11.97 -9.35 -0.25
N ASN A 50 -12.07 -10.40 0.55
CA ASN A 50 -13.03 -10.41 1.64
C ASN A 50 -12.65 -9.32 2.66
N ILE A 51 -13.65 -8.64 3.19
CA ILE A 51 -13.45 -7.68 4.28
C ILE A 51 -13.86 -8.37 5.57
N SER A 52 -12.91 -8.53 6.49
CA SER A 52 -13.21 -9.00 7.83
C SER A 52 -13.46 -7.81 8.75
N SER A 53 -14.49 -7.90 9.58
CA SER A 53 -14.79 -6.88 10.60
C SER A 53 -14.29 -7.39 11.95
N TRP A 54 -12.96 -7.47 12.11
CA TRP A 54 -12.39 -7.81 13.40
C TRP A 54 -12.57 -6.64 14.36
N SER A 55 -13.60 -6.74 15.21
CA SER A 55 -13.94 -5.80 16.28
C SER A 55 -14.16 -4.36 15.83
N ARG A 56 -15.40 -3.87 15.95
CA ARG A 56 -15.77 -2.46 15.74
C ARG A 56 -15.18 -1.54 16.82
N ALA A 57 -13.91 -1.70 17.20
CA ALA A 57 -13.17 -0.59 17.75
C ALA A 57 -13.15 0.47 16.65
N ALA A 58 -13.52 1.70 16.99
CA ALA A 58 -13.58 2.77 16.00
C ALA A 58 -12.19 2.92 15.38
N CYS A 59 -12.02 2.48 14.14
CA CYS A 59 -10.85 2.86 13.35
C CYS A 59 -10.79 4.38 13.32
N SER A 60 -9.61 4.90 13.58
CA SER A 60 -9.30 6.33 13.50
C SER A 60 -8.26 6.52 12.41
N HIS A 61 -8.21 7.70 11.81
CA HIS A 61 -7.16 8.02 10.85
C HIS A 61 -5.75 7.98 11.46
N GLU A 62 -5.64 8.10 12.79
CA GLU A 62 -4.41 7.81 13.56
C GLU A 62 -3.85 6.40 13.30
N HIS A 63 -4.67 5.48 12.81
CA HIS A 63 -4.31 4.09 12.52
C HIS A 63 -4.40 3.76 11.02
N ASP A 64 -4.42 4.77 10.15
CA ASP A 64 -4.42 4.53 8.70
C ASP A 64 -3.18 3.73 8.29
N ALA A 65 -3.41 2.65 7.53
CA ALA A 65 -2.36 1.79 7.03
C ALA A 65 -1.78 2.34 5.72
N GLY A 66 -0.46 2.33 5.61
CA GLY A 66 0.29 2.65 4.40
C GLY A 66 1.02 1.43 3.83
N VAL A 67 1.36 1.48 2.55
CA VAL A 67 2.18 0.45 1.90
C VAL A 67 3.36 1.08 1.18
N ILE A 68 4.53 0.44 1.27
CA ILE A 68 5.70 0.77 0.46
C ILE A 68 5.86 -0.34 -0.56
N CYS A 69 5.80 0.01 -1.84
CA CYS A 69 6.00 -0.91 -2.95
C CYS A 69 7.47 -0.85 -3.44
N ASN A 70 7.92 -1.92 -4.08
CA ASN A 70 9.23 -2.03 -4.72
C ASN A 70 9.46 -0.89 -5.73
N GLY A 71 8.38 -0.44 -6.40
CA GLY A 71 8.44 0.49 -7.51
C GLY A 71 8.83 -0.25 -8.77
N SER A 72 7.95 -0.23 -9.76
CA SER A 72 8.34 -0.55 -11.14
C SER A 72 9.35 0.53 -11.52
N SER A 73 10.62 0.14 -11.72
CA SER A 73 11.74 1.05 -12.00
C SER A 73 11.27 2.26 -12.80
N VAL A 74 11.28 3.44 -12.16
CA VAL A 74 11.16 4.72 -12.86
C VAL A 74 12.09 4.61 -14.06
N ALA A 75 11.55 4.75 -15.27
CA ALA A 75 12.32 4.63 -16.50
C ALA A 75 13.68 5.30 -16.29
N PHE A 76 14.76 4.51 -16.31
CA PHE A 76 16.11 5.03 -16.20
C PHE A 76 16.30 5.96 -17.40
N HIS A 77 16.09 7.26 -17.22
CA HIS A 77 16.65 8.22 -18.14
C HIS A 77 18.16 8.11 -17.94
N GLU A 78 18.88 7.58 -18.94
CA GLU A 78 20.34 7.58 -18.98
C GLU A 78 20.87 9.02 -18.91
N GLY A 79 21.07 9.53 -17.70
CA GLY A 79 21.78 10.77 -17.43
C GLY A 79 23.25 10.47 -17.16
N ARG A 80 24.15 10.89 -18.04
CA ARG A 80 25.60 10.69 -17.85
C ARG A 80 26.12 11.68 -16.80
N VAL A 81 26.31 11.25 -15.57
CA VAL A 81 26.95 12.04 -14.51
C VAL A 81 28.48 11.93 -14.65
N ARG A 82 29.19 13.07 -14.74
CA ARG A 82 30.65 13.13 -14.63
C ARG A 82 31.02 13.84 -13.34
N LEU A 83 31.81 13.18 -12.49
CA LEU A 83 32.46 13.82 -11.35
C LEU A 83 33.82 14.36 -11.82
N SER A 84 34.11 15.62 -11.49
CA SER A 84 35.40 16.28 -11.73
C SER A 84 36.04 16.52 -10.37
N GLY A 85 37.28 16.06 -10.20
CA GLY A 85 38.13 16.39 -9.06
C GLY A 85 38.95 17.65 -9.31
#